data_AF-A0A329CVQ3-F1
#
_entry.id   AF-A0A329CVQ3-F1
#
_cell.length_a   1.000
_cell.length_b   1.000
_cell.length_c   1.000
_cell.angle_alpha   90.00
_cell.angle_beta   90.00
_cell.angle_gamma   90.00
#
_symmetry.space_group_name_H-M   'P 1'
#
loop_
_entity.id
_entity.type
_entity.pdbx_description
1 polymer ?
#
loop_
_entity_poly.entity_id
_entity_poly.type
_entity_poly.pdbx_seq_one_letter_code
_entity_poly.pdbx_strand_id
1 'polypeptide(L)'
;MSAPLLFHPSPDAVYGFPHARRIARVDSPYQRIEVWETPQLGRLFTLDGRPMTSVGDEFIYHECMVHPAALTHPAPKAALVLGGGDGGAARQLLKHPGIERIVVAELDAEVVRLTREHLPDVHGGAFDDPRVELVIGDAARYVAAAATTKAAVRFDLVIFDLTPPDSPAASLYTQAFYHQLKGTMAPTAALSIHLGSPYFHAQRVAGLLDGLRAAFAMVRTMSAFIPLYGSLWMMAIASDTLDPTALDADALAARFAARRLELASLRQYEPALHAGLFSASRSVRDKLSQFLTSSN
;
A
#
# COMPACT_ATOMS: atom_id res chain seq x y z
N MET A 1 10.49 33.81 3.15
CA MET A 1 10.22 32.48 3.76
C MET A 1 9.31 31.74 2.80
N SER A 2 9.59 30.47 2.47
CA SER A 2 8.63 29.65 1.70
C SER A 2 7.37 29.44 2.54
N ALA A 3 6.21 29.35 1.89
CA ALA A 3 4.99 28.96 2.58
C ALA A 3 5.17 27.54 3.15
N PRO A 4 4.66 27.26 4.37
CA PRO A 4 4.74 25.94 4.95
C PRO A 4 3.95 24.94 4.09
N LEU A 5 4.41 23.69 4.04
CA LEU A 5 3.61 22.61 3.49
C LEU A 5 2.69 22.09 4.59
N LEU A 6 1.39 22.37 4.47
CA LEU A 6 0.38 21.99 5.45
C LEU A 6 -0.61 21.01 4.84
N PHE A 7 -1.02 20.03 5.63
CA PHE A 7 -2.00 19.01 5.32
C PHE A 7 -3.15 19.09 6.30
N HIS A 8 -4.34 18.78 5.81
CA HIS A 8 -5.55 18.70 6.60
C HIS A 8 -6.05 17.25 6.62
N PRO A 9 -5.57 16.42 7.57
CA PRO A 9 -6.03 15.04 7.66
C PRO A 9 -7.51 14.95 8.08
N SER A 10 -8.05 15.98 8.71
CA SER A 10 -9.49 16.18 8.91
C SER A 10 -9.82 17.68 8.89
N PRO A 11 -11.11 18.08 8.80
CA PRO A 11 -11.49 19.50 8.79
C PRO A 11 -10.94 20.32 9.97
N ASP A 12 -10.77 19.68 11.13
CA ASP A 12 -10.38 20.32 12.38
C ASP A 12 -8.93 20.02 12.81
N ALA A 13 -8.12 19.44 11.92
CA ALA A 13 -6.73 19.11 12.20
C ALA A 13 -5.80 19.64 11.10
N VAL A 14 -4.60 20.05 11.52
CA VAL A 14 -3.51 20.44 10.62
C VAL A 14 -2.23 19.75 11.03
N TYR A 15 -1.50 19.23 10.04
CA TYR A 15 -0.16 18.65 10.20
C TYR A 15 0.72 19.14 9.05
N GLY A 16 2.03 19.33 9.24
CA GLY A 16 2.85 19.81 8.13
C GLY A 16 4.31 20.11 8.46
N PHE A 17 5.01 20.58 7.43
CA PHE A 17 6.45 20.84 7.43
C PHE A 17 6.71 22.33 7.17
N PRO A 18 7.06 23.12 8.22
CA PRO A 18 7.12 24.58 8.13
C PRO A 18 8.24 25.10 7.24
N HIS A 19 9.28 24.29 7.01
CA HIS A 19 10.46 24.63 6.20
C HIS A 19 10.51 23.84 4.90
N ALA A 20 9.36 23.38 4.40
CA ALA A 20 9.29 22.71 3.11
C ALA A 20 9.52 23.68 1.95
N ARG A 21 10.12 23.18 0.88
CA ARG A 21 10.35 23.90 -0.38
C ARG A 21 9.83 23.08 -1.54
N ARG A 22 8.89 23.63 -2.32
CA ARG A 22 8.42 22.98 -3.55
C ARG A 22 9.53 22.98 -4.60
N ILE A 23 9.83 21.82 -5.15
CA ILE A 23 10.87 21.62 -6.16
C ILE A 23 10.28 21.40 -7.57
N ALA A 24 9.10 20.79 -7.66
CA ALA A 24 8.41 20.56 -8.92
C ALA A 24 6.89 20.64 -8.73
N ARG A 25 6.19 20.93 -9.82
CA ARG A 25 4.73 20.94 -9.88
C ARG A 25 4.26 20.63 -11.30
N VAL A 26 3.31 19.73 -11.42
CA VAL A 26 2.62 19.38 -12.67
C VAL A 26 1.13 19.25 -12.36
N ASP A 27 0.26 19.75 -13.24
CA ASP A 27 -1.15 19.36 -13.25
C ASP A 27 -1.33 18.35 -14.39
N SER A 28 -1.61 17.10 -14.05
CA SER A 28 -1.96 16.06 -15.03
C SER A 28 -3.46 16.14 -15.35
N PRO A 29 -3.97 15.35 -16.31
CA PRO A 29 -5.41 15.21 -16.50
C PRO A 29 -6.18 14.65 -15.29
N TYR A 30 -5.48 14.07 -14.30
CA TYR A 30 -6.09 13.40 -13.16
C TYR A 30 -6.00 14.21 -11.87
N GLN A 31 -4.88 14.90 -11.64
CA GLN A 31 -4.57 15.51 -10.34
C GLN A 31 -3.41 16.51 -10.44
N ARG A 32 -3.26 17.33 -9.41
CA ARG A 32 -2.06 18.13 -9.19
C ARG A 32 -1.00 17.31 -8.47
N ILE A 33 0.18 17.21 -9.06
CA ILE A 33 1.34 16.53 -8.49
C ILE A 33 2.36 17.60 -8.10
N GLU A 34 2.80 17.59 -6.85
CA GLU A 34 3.88 18.47 -6.40
C GLU A 34 4.96 17.67 -5.71
N VAL A 35 6.22 18.02 -5.96
CA VAL A 35 7.35 17.47 -5.22
C VAL A 35 7.90 18.55 -4.31
N TRP A 36 8.20 18.16 -3.08
CA TRP A 36 8.68 19.03 -2.02
C TRP A 36 9.95 18.45 -1.41
N GLU A 37 10.79 19.32 -0.88
CA GLU A 37 11.94 18.96 -0.07
C GLU A 37 11.73 19.48 1.35
N THR A 38 11.97 18.62 2.35
CA THR A 38 11.82 18.93 3.77
C THR A 38 13.11 18.57 4.51
N PRO A 39 13.50 19.32 5.57
CA PRO A 39 14.65 18.95 6.38
C PRO A 39 14.49 17.62 7.13
N GLN A 40 13.26 17.25 7.48
CA GLN A 40 12.98 16.09 8.34
C GLN A 40 12.84 14.78 7.55
N LEU A 41 12.13 14.79 6.43
CA LEU A 41 11.79 13.60 5.65
C LEU A 41 12.44 13.56 4.27
N GLY A 42 13.31 14.54 3.97
CA GLY A 42 13.89 14.70 2.64
C GLY A 42 12.81 15.05 1.61
N ARG A 43 12.95 14.49 0.41
CA ARG A 43 11.98 14.69 -0.67
C ARG A 43 10.72 13.88 -0.45
N LEU A 44 9.58 14.50 -0.75
CA LEU A 44 8.27 13.89 -0.73
C LEU A 44 7.45 14.38 -1.91
N PHE A 45 6.39 13.67 -2.28
CA PHE A 45 5.42 14.19 -3.22
C PHE A 45 4.00 14.20 -2.65
N THR A 46 3.18 15.08 -3.22
CA THR A 46 1.78 15.23 -2.89
C THR A 46 0.92 15.09 -4.14
N LEU A 47 -0.31 14.61 -3.94
CA LEU A 47 -1.38 14.58 -4.95
C LEU A 47 -2.54 15.41 -4.43
N ASP A 48 -2.94 16.45 -5.16
CA ASP A 48 -3.95 17.43 -4.75
C ASP A 48 -3.72 17.97 -3.32
N GLY A 49 -2.45 18.22 -2.98
CA GLY A 49 -2.03 18.72 -1.67
C GLY A 49 -2.03 17.67 -0.55
N ARG A 50 -2.36 16.41 -0.84
CA ARG A 50 -2.29 15.31 0.13
C ARG A 50 -0.92 14.63 0.06
N PRO A 51 -0.27 14.32 1.20
CA PRO A 51 1.03 13.66 1.18
C PRO A 51 0.89 12.20 0.79
N MET A 52 1.75 11.74 -0.12
CA MET A 52 1.76 10.33 -0.56
C MET A 52 2.98 9.60 0.01
N THR A 53 4.17 9.97 -0.43
CA THR A 53 5.40 9.22 -0.11
C THR A 53 6.55 10.18 0.15
N SER A 54 7.42 9.84 1.12
CA SER A 54 8.67 10.55 1.38
C SER A 54 9.86 9.61 1.45
N VAL A 55 11.03 10.05 0.99
CA VAL A 55 12.27 9.25 1.05
C VAL A 55 12.67 8.89 2.49
N GLY A 56 12.31 9.74 3.45
CA GLY A 56 12.72 9.62 4.84
C GLY A 56 12.04 8.49 5.61
N ASP A 57 10.83 8.09 5.21
CA ASP A 57 10.00 7.17 5.99
C ASP A 57 9.22 6.12 5.19
N GLU A 58 9.20 6.19 3.85
CA GLU A 58 8.36 5.31 3.03
C GLU A 58 8.61 3.82 3.26
N PHE A 59 9.82 3.46 3.69
CA PHE A 59 10.18 2.07 4.01
C PHE A 59 9.24 1.50 5.08
N ILE A 60 8.77 2.32 6.03
CA ILE A 60 7.82 1.88 7.07
C ILE A 60 6.52 1.43 6.41
N TYR A 61 6.00 2.25 5.49
CA TYR A 61 4.75 1.99 4.79
C TYR A 61 4.89 0.80 3.83
N HIS A 62 5.85 0.83 2.91
CA HIS A 62 5.98 -0.20 1.87
C HIS A 62 6.38 -1.56 2.43
N GLU A 63 7.23 -1.61 3.47
CA GLU A 63 7.56 -2.88 4.10
C GLU A 63 6.35 -3.52 4.78
N CYS A 64 5.49 -2.72 5.44
CA CYS A 64 4.23 -3.19 6.04
C CYS A 64 3.20 -3.60 4.98
N MET A 65 3.13 -2.89 3.85
CA MET A 65 2.22 -3.24 2.76
C MET A 65 2.62 -4.55 2.06
N VAL A 66 3.91 -4.88 1.99
CA VAL A 66 4.39 -6.01 1.18
C VAL A 66 4.77 -7.25 2.00
N HIS A 67 5.67 -7.12 2.98
CA HIS A 67 6.31 -8.30 3.56
C HIS A 67 5.38 -9.19 4.38
N PRO A 68 4.48 -8.67 5.23
CA PRO A 68 3.49 -9.50 5.92
C PRO A 68 2.73 -10.43 4.98
N ALA A 69 2.11 -9.90 3.90
CA ALA A 69 1.34 -10.71 2.95
C ALA A 69 2.22 -11.70 2.18
N ALA A 70 3.36 -11.24 1.67
CA ALA A 70 4.30 -12.07 0.91
C ALA A 70 4.89 -13.22 1.74
N LEU A 71 5.16 -12.98 3.03
CA LEU A 71 5.66 -14.00 3.94
C LEU A 71 4.57 -14.93 4.43
N THR A 72 3.29 -14.52 4.47
CA THR A 72 2.18 -15.44 4.74
C THR A 72 1.94 -16.41 3.59
N HIS A 73 2.01 -15.93 2.35
CA HIS A 73 1.92 -16.79 1.17
C HIS A 73 3.06 -17.83 1.14
N PRO A 74 2.83 -19.11 0.83
CA PRO A 74 3.86 -20.17 0.91
C PRO A 74 5.03 -19.98 -0.07
N ALA A 75 4.77 -19.54 -1.30
CA ALA A 75 5.79 -19.24 -2.31
C ALA A 75 5.23 -18.30 -3.41
N PRO A 76 5.12 -16.98 -3.15
CA PRO A 76 4.53 -16.06 -4.12
C PRO A 76 5.45 -15.86 -5.33
N LYS A 77 4.88 -15.87 -6.53
CA LYS A 77 5.58 -15.72 -7.82
C LYS A 77 5.10 -14.52 -8.63
N ALA A 78 3.81 -14.22 -8.58
CA ALA A 78 3.22 -13.12 -9.34
C ALA A 78 2.52 -12.11 -8.42
N ALA A 79 2.79 -10.82 -8.63
CA ALA A 79 2.16 -9.73 -7.89
C ALA A 79 1.51 -8.69 -8.80
N LEU A 80 0.40 -8.11 -8.34
CA LEU A 80 -0.26 -6.97 -8.96
C LEU A 80 -0.27 -5.80 -7.97
N VAL A 81 0.26 -4.66 -8.37
CA VAL A 81 0.17 -3.40 -7.63
C VAL A 81 -0.84 -2.52 -8.36
N LEU A 82 -1.93 -2.16 -7.69
CA LEU A 82 -2.87 -1.15 -8.19
C LEU A 82 -2.41 0.20 -7.66
N GLY A 83 -2.14 1.16 -8.56
CA GLY A 83 -1.40 2.38 -8.23
C GLY A 83 0.10 2.10 -8.13
N GLY A 84 0.76 2.61 -7.10
CA GLY A 84 2.18 2.37 -6.83
C GLY A 84 3.13 3.06 -7.82
N GLY A 85 2.72 4.18 -8.43
CA GLY A 85 3.53 4.97 -9.35
C GLY A 85 4.85 5.52 -8.79
N ASP A 86 5.05 5.47 -7.47
CA ASP A 86 6.34 5.78 -6.84
C ASP A 86 7.33 4.61 -6.80
N GLY A 87 6.86 3.39 -7.09
CA GLY A 87 7.68 2.18 -7.21
C GLY A 87 8.10 1.54 -5.88
N GLY A 88 7.71 2.09 -4.73
CA GLY A 88 8.10 1.59 -3.42
C GLY A 88 7.60 0.16 -3.16
N ALA A 89 6.34 -0.13 -3.46
CA ALA A 89 5.78 -1.47 -3.35
C ALA A 89 6.49 -2.48 -4.27
N ALA A 90 6.73 -2.11 -5.54
CA ALA A 90 7.45 -2.95 -6.49
C ALA A 90 8.87 -3.26 -6.01
N ARG A 91 9.61 -2.25 -5.52
CA ARG A 91 10.95 -2.42 -4.94
C ARG A 91 10.95 -3.43 -3.80
N GLN A 92 9.96 -3.38 -2.89
CA GLN A 92 9.88 -4.34 -1.78
C GLN A 92 9.51 -5.76 -2.26
N LEU A 93 8.65 -5.87 -3.27
CA LEU A 93 8.30 -7.17 -3.88
C LEU A 93 9.53 -7.82 -4.53
N LEU A 94 10.36 -7.04 -5.23
CA LEU A 94 11.59 -7.53 -5.90
C LEU A 94 12.63 -8.13 -4.93
N LYS A 95 12.56 -7.78 -3.63
CA LYS A 95 13.40 -8.40 -2.60
C LYS A 95 13.07 -9.87 -2.35
N HIS A 96 11.88 -10.34 -2.72
CA HIS A 96 11.51 -11.76 -2.62
C HIS A 96 12.05 -12.51 -3.86
N PRO A 97 13.06 -13.40 -3.71
CA PRO A 97 13.72 -14.00 -4.88
C PRO A 97 12.81 -14.91 -5.73
N GLY A 98 11.72 -15.41 -5.13
CA GLY A 98 10.72 -16.23 -5.83
C GLY A 98 9.76 -15.45 -6.72
N ILE A 99 9.73 -14.11 -6.64
CA ILE A 99 8.89 -13.28 -7.51
C ILE A 99 9.47 -13.28 -8.93
N GLU A 100 8.63 -13.74 -9.86
CA GLU A 100 8.92 -13.90 -11.29
C GLU A 100 8.29 -12.77 -12.11
N ARG A 101 7.16 -12.21 -11.66
CA ARG A 101 6.45 -11.12 -12.36
C ARG A 101 5.76 -10.18 -11.39
N ILE A 102 5.88 -8.88 -11.63
CA ILE A 102 5.15 -7.81 -10.96
C ILE A 102 4.49 -6.97 -12.03
N VAL A 103 3.19 -6.69 -11.89
CA VAL A 103 2.52 -5.68 -12.71
C VAL A 103 2.20 -4.49 -11.84
N VAL A 104 2.56 -3.29 -12.28
CA VAL A 104 2.19 -2.03 -11.65
C VAL A 104 1.20 -1.33 -12.57
N ALA A 105 -0.06 -1.24 -12.15
CA ALA A 105 -1.12 -0.57 -12.90
C ALA A 105 -1.35 0.84 -12.35
N GLU A 106 -0.65 1.81 -12.92
CA GLU A 106 -0.67 3.21 -12.49
C GLU A 106 -1.50 4.06 -13.45
N LEU A 107 -2.42 4.87 -12.91
CA LEU A 107 -3.30 5.71 -13.71
C LEU A 107 -2.54 6.85 -14.38
N ASP A 108 -1.61 7.46 -13.66
CA ASP A 108 -1.02 8.74 -14.02
C ASP A 108 0.48 8.62 -14.32
N ALA A 109 0.83 8.68 -15.61
CA ALA A 109 2.23 8.63 -16.05
C ALA A 109 3.09 9.79 -15.49
N GLU A 110 2.49 10.93 -15.15
CA GLU A 110 3.23 12.05 -14.56
C GLU A 110 3.66 11.75 -13.12
N VAL A 111 2.93 10.89 -12.39
CA VAL A 111 3.37 10.40 -11.07
C VAL A 111 4.66 9.60 -11.23
N VAL A 112 4.67 8.62 -12.14
CA VAL A 112 5.86 7.80 -12.43
C VAL A 112 7.04 8.67 -12.87
N ARG A 113 6.81 9.63 -13.77
CA ARG A 113 7.87 10.49 -14.28
C ARG A 113 8.50 11.32 -13.15
N LEU A 114 7.68 11.97 -12.32
CA LEU A 114 8.16 12.82 -11.24
C LEU A 114 8.82 12.02 -10.11
N THR A 115 8.31 10.84 -9.78
CA THR A 115 8.91 9.97 -8.75
C THR A 115 10.25 9.42 -9.21
N ARG A 116 10.39 9.02 -10.49
CA ARG A 116 11.69 8.64 -11.07
C ARG A 116 12.70 9.79 -11.07
N GLU A 117 12.26 11.00 -11.41
CA GLU A 117 13.15 12.17 -11.49
C GLU A 117 13.61 12.65 -10.11
N HIS A 118 12.70 12.68 -9.14
CA HIS A 118 12.95 13.37 -7.88
C HIS A 118 13.07 12.47 -6.65
N LEU A 119 12.56 11.24 -6.69
CA LEU A 119 12.56 10.29 -5.58
C LEU A 119 13.20 8.93 -5.95
N PRO A 120 14.43 8.91 -6.49
CA PRO A 120 15.05 7.67 -6.98
C PRO A 120 15.22 6.59 -5.91
N ASP A 121 15.41 6.99 -4.65
CA ASP A 121 15.58 6.07 -3.53
C ASP A 121 14.31 5.28 -3.21
N VAL A 122 13.13 5.79 -3.58
CA VAL A 122 11.83 5.13 -3.34
C VAL A 122 11.66 3.94 -4.27
N HIS A 123 11.78 4.15 -5.59
CA HIS A 123 11.65 3.05 -6.54
C HIS A 123 12.92 2.18 -6.59
N GLY A 124 14.11 2.72 -6.30
CA GLY A 124 15.37 1.96 -6.26
C GLY A 124 15.67 1.17 -7.54
N GLY A 125 15.30 1.71 -8.70
CA GLY A 125 15.42 1.03 -10.00
C GLY A 125 14.35 -0.03 -10.31
N ALA A 126 13.31 -0.17 -9.48
CA ALA A 126 12.29 -1.22 -9.66
C ALA A 126 11.63 -1.23 -11.04
N PHE A 127 11.32 -0.07 -11.60
CA PHE A 127 10.70 0.03 -12.94
C PHE A 127 11.61 -0.39 -14.10
N ASP A 128 12.91 -0.56 -13.85
CA ASP A 128 13.88 -1.02 -14.84
C ASP A 128 14.23 -2.52 -14.68
N ASP A 129 13.70 -3.19 -13.64
CA ASP A 129 13.85 -4.64 -13.45
C ASP A 129 12.96 -5.38 -14.47
N PRO A 130 13.49 -6.38 -15.22
CA PRO A 130 12.73 -7.08 -16.26
C PRO A 130 11.53 -7.88 -15.74
N ARG A 131 11.43 -8.09 -14.42
CA ARG A 131 10.27 -8.72 -13.79
C ARG A 131 9.11 -7.74 -13.58
N VAL A 132 9.34 -6.44 -13.71
CA VAL A 132 8.33 -5.40 -13.50
C VAL A 132 7.76 -4.92 -14.84
N GLU A 133 6.46 -5.06 -14.98
CA GLU A 133 5.67 -4.52 -16.08
C GLU A 133 4.88 -3.30 -15.58
N LEU A 134 5.29 -2.09 -15.99
CA LEU A 134 4.54 -0.87 -15.71
C LEU A 134 3.46 -0.67 -16.80
N VAL A 135 2.20 -0.70 -16.38
CA VAL A 135 1.03 -0.49 -17.24
C VAL A 135 0.40 0.84 -16.88
N ILE A 136 0.50 1.81 -17.79
CA ILE A 136 -0.17 3.11 -17.63
C ILE A 136 -1.64 3.00 -18.05
N GLY A 137 -2.54 3.32 -17.13
CA GLY A 137 -3.98 3.37 -17.36
C GLY A 137 -4.80 2.95 -16.15
N ASP A 138 -6.12 2.93 -16.33
CA ASP A 138 -7.05 2.55 -15.27
C ASP A 138 -6.87 1.08 -14.84
N ALA A 139 -6.52 0.89 -13.58
CA ALA A 139 -6.34 -0.41 -12.94
C ALA A 139 -7.59 -1.30 -13.04
N ALA A 140 -8.80 -0.74 -13.00
CA ALA A 140 -10.05 -1.49 -13.21
C ALA A 140 -10.15 -2.08 -14.61
N ARG A 141 -9.69 -1.32 -15.62
CA ARG A 141 -9.64 -1.80 -17.02
C ARG A 141 -8.60 -2.90 -17.18
N TYR A 142 -7.45 -2.76 -16.52
CA TYR A 142 -6.44 -3.81 -16.50
C TYR A 142 -6.99 -5.12 -15.91
N VAL A 143 -7.64 -5.05 -14.73
CA VAL A 143 -8.26 -6.22 -14.08
C VAL A 143 -9.36 -6.83 -14.96
N ALA A 144 -10.19 -6.01 -15.62
CA ALA A 144 -11.23 -6.48 -16.54
C ALA A 144 -10.63 -7.25 -17.71
N ALA A 145 -9.61 -6.69 -18.35
CA ALA A 145 -8.93 -7.33 -19.47
C ALA A 145 -8.27 -8.64 -19.03
N ALA A 146 -7.52 -8.62 -17.92
CA ALA A 146 -6.82 -9.79 -17.39
C ALA A 146 -7.77 -10.96 -17.08
N ALA A 147 -8.96 -10.67 -16.52
CA ALA A 147 -9.97 -11.68 -16.19
C ALA A 147 -10.55 -12.41 -17.42
N THR A 148 -10.52 -11.78 -18.60
CA THR A 148 -11.09 -12.36 -19.84
C THR A 148 -10.11 -13.19 -20.66
N THR A 149 -8.81 -13.15 -20.32
CA THR A 149 -7.79 -13.90 -21.07
C THR A 149 -7.83 -15.41 -20.75
N LYS A 150 -7.77 -16.28 -21.77
CA LYS A 150 -7.84 -17.75 -21.61
C LYS A 150 -6.68 -18.33 -20.79
N ALA A 151 -5.52 -17.67 -20.81
CA ALA A 151 -4.40 -17.92 -19.90
C ALA A 151 -4.54 -16.97 -18.72
N ALA A 152 -5.60 -17.18 -17.93
CA ALA A 152 -6.01 -16.22 -16.93
C ALA A 152 -4.85 -15.98 -15.95
N VAL A 153 -4.25 -14.80 -16.02
CA VAL A 153 -3.15 -14.40 -15.13
C VAL A 153 -3.67 -14.53 -13.70
N ARG A 154 -2.89 -15.21 -12.84
CA ARG A 154 -3.20 -15.40 -11.43
C ARG A 154 -2.12 -14.70 -10.62
N PHE A 155 -2.52 -13.72 -9.83
CA PHE A 155 -1.63 -13.03 -8.90
C PHE A 155 -1.72 -13.70 -7.53
N ASP A 156 -0.57 -14.03 -6.95
CA ASP A 156 -0.44 -14.55 -5.59
C ASP A 156 -0.56 -13.43 -4.56
N LEU A 157 -0.15 -12.22 -4.95
CA LEU A 157 -0.20 -11.02 -4.13
C LEU A 157 -0.87 -9.89 -4.92
N VAL A 158 -1.78 -9.18 -4.26
CA VAL A 158 -2.33 -7.92 -4.77
C VAL A 158 -2.08 -6.82 -3.74
N ILE A 159 -1.46 -5.73 -4.16
CA ILE A 159 -1.16 -4.57 -3.31
C ILE A 159 -2.01 -3.40 -3.79
N PHE A 160 -2.88 -2.88 -2.92
CA PHE A 160 -3.63 -1.66 -3.16
C PHE A 160 -2.81 -0.50 -2.63
N ASP A 161 -2.01 0.08 -3.53
CA ASP A 161 -1.18 1.23 -3.26
C ASP A 161 -1.76 2.47 -3.92
N LEU A 162 -2.98 2.78 -3.49
CA LEU A 162 -3.88 3.73 -4.10
C LEU A 162 -4.08 4.95 -3.19
N THR A 163 -4.58 6.03 -3.76
CA THR A 163 -5.15 7.11 -2.97
C THR A 163 -6.47 6.66 -2.31
N PRO A 164 -6.85 7.19 -1.14
CA PRO A 164 -8.08 6.81 -0.47
C PRO A 164 -9.35 6.97 -1.33
N PRO A 165 -10.49 6.34 -1.00
CA PRO A 165 -11.68 6.27 -1.86
C PRO A 165 -12.41 7.61 -2.14
N ASP A 166 -11.97 8.72 -1.55
CA ASP A 166 -12.43 10.09 -1.89
C ASP A 166 -11.57 10.72 -3.00
N SER A 167 -11.12 9.89 -3.94
CA SER A 167 -10.24 10.22 -5.07
C SER A 167 -10.72 9.45 -6.32
N PRO A 168 -10.08 9.61 -7.50
CA PRO A 168 -10.40 8.81 -8.68
C PRO A 168 -10.34 7.28 -8.46
N ALA A 169 -9.66 6.81 -7.40
CA ALA A 169 -9.59 5.38 -7.04
C ALA A 169 -10.88 4.82 -6.42
N ALA A 170 -11.92 5.63 -6.17
CA ALA A 170 -13.16 5.23 -5.47
C ALA A 170 -13.79 3.91 -5.98
N SER A 171 -13.82 3.71 -7.30
CA SER A 171 -14.42 2.53 -7.94
C SER A 171 -13.71 1.22 -7.57
N LEU A 172 -12.43 1.29 -7.20
CA LEU A 172 -11.59 0.16 -6.82
C LEU A 172 -11.87 -0.34 -5.39
N TYR A 173 -12.66 0.37 -4.60
CA TYR A 173 -13.02 -0.03 -3.22
C TYR A 173 -14.42 -0.62 -3.10
N THR A 174 -15.01 -1.07 -4.21
CA THR A 174 -16.39 -1.56 -4.27
C THR A 174 -16.47 -3.09 -4.25
N GLN A 175 -17.61 -3.64 -3.78
CA GLN A 175 -17.88 -5.09 -3.84
C GLN A 175 -17.77 -5.65 -5.26
N ALA A 176 -18.31 -4.90 -6.24
CA ALA A 176 -18.25 -5.29 -7.64
C ALA A 176 -16.78 -5.42 -8.12
N PHE A 177 -15.94 -4.45 -7.76
CA PHE A 177 -14.52 -4.52 -8.09
C PHE A 177 -13.81 -5.68 -7.38
N TYR A 178 -14.05 -5.89 -6.07
CA TYR A 178 -13.44 -7.03 -5.37
C TYR A 178 -13.84 -8.37 -5.99
N HIS A 179 -15.11 -8.55 -6.38
CA HIS A 179 -15.55 -9.75 -7.08
C HIS A 179 -14.81 -9.96 -8.41
N GLN A 180 -14.67 -8.90 -9.20
CA GLN A 180 -13.93 -8.94 -10.46
C GLN A 180 -12.44 -9.22 -10.24
N LEU A 181 -11.83 -8.58 -9.25
CA LEU A 181 -10.43 -8.76 -8.87
C LEU A 181 -10.13 -10.21 -8.50
N LYS A 182 -11.01 -10.88 -7.75
CA LYS A 182 -10.85 -12.29 -7.39
C LYS A 182 -10.73 -13.20 -8.61
N GLY A 183 -11.32 -12.82 -9.75
CA GLY A 183 -11.16 -13.52 -11.04
C GLY A 183 -9.73 -13.49 -11.60
N THR A 184 -8.87 -12.60 -11.08
CA THR A 184 -7.43 -12.47 -11.42
C THR A 184 -6.50 -12.96 -10.31
N MET A 185 -7.04 -13.32 -9.14
CA MET A 185 -6.26 -13.79 -8.00
C MET A 185 -6.05 -15.31 -8.06
N ALA A 186 -4.89 -15.78 -7.61
CA ALA A 186 -4.67 -17.21 -7.37
C ALA A 186 -5.57 -17.71 -6.23
N PRO A 187 -5.90 -19.02 -6.17
CA PRO A 187 -6.70 -19.58 -5.07
C PRO A 187 -6.14 -19.32 -3.67
N THR A 188 -4.81 -19.21 -3.57
CA THR A 188 -4.08 -18.96 -2.30
C THR A 188 -3.56 -17.52 -2.22
N ALA A 189 -4.22 -16.56 -2.87
CA ALA A 189 -3.72 -15.19 -2.91
C ALA A 189 -4.01 -14.40 -1.63
N ALA A 190 -3.21 -13.35 -1.42
CA ALA A 190 -3.45 -12.32 -0.42
C ALA A 190 -3.55 -10.94 -1.08
N LEU A 191 -4.50 -10.14 -0.58
CA LEU A 191 -4.61 -8.71 -0.88
C LEU A 191 -4.09 -7.93 0.33
N SER A 192 -3.25 -6.93 0.10
CA SER A 192 -2.78 -5.98 1.10
C SER A 192 -3.25 -4.57 0.74
N ILE A 193 -3.84 -3.85 1.68
CA ILE A 193 -4.56 -2.60 1.42
C ILE A 193 -4.42 -1.62 2.57
N HIS A 194 -4.15 -0.36 2.26
CA HIS A 194 -4.24 0.73 3.22
C HIS A 194 -5.70 1.11 3.54
N LEU A 195 -5.97 1.50 4.78
CA LEU A 195 -7.31 1.89 5.24
C LEU A 195 -7.37 3.37 5.66
N GLY A 196 -6.24 3.92 6.10
CA GLY A 196 -6.14 5.30 6.60
C GLY A 196 -5.94 5.38 8.11
N SER A 197 -5.85 6.60 8.63
CA SER A 197 -5.76 6.84 10.08
C SER A 197 -7.10 6.56 10.78
N PRO A 198 -7.13 5.72 11.84
CA PRO A 198 -8.34 5.50 12.64
C PRO A 198 -8.70 6.72 13.50
N TYR A 199 -7.78 7.66 13.70
CA TYR A 199 -8.03 8.87 14.48
C TYR A 199 -8.62 9.98 13.63
N PHE A 200 -8.22 10.09 12.37
CA PHE A 200 -8.71 11.13 11.44
C PHE A 200 -9.84 10.63 10.53
N HIS A 201 -9.90 9.33 10.24
CA HIS A 201 -10.79 8.77 9.22
C HIS A 201 -11.55 7.52 9.70
N ALA A 202 -11.90 7.43 10.99
CA ALA A 202 -12.51 6.25 11.61
C ALA A 202 -13.68 5.65 10.80
N GLN A 203 -14.62 6.48 10.35
CA GLN A 203 -15.78 6.05 9.57
C GLN A 203 -15.37 5.45 8.20
N ARG A 204 -14.38 6.06 7.53
CA ARG A 204 -13.83 5.55 6.26
C ARG A 204 -13.15 4.21 6.47
N VAL A 205 -12.31 4.11 7.52
CA VAL A 205 -11.62 2.87 7.88
C VAL A 205 -12.63 1.75 8.14
N ALA A 206 -13.69 2.02 8.92
CA ALA A 206 -14.74 1.05 9.20
C ALA A 206 -15.48 0.58 7.92
N GLY A 207 -15.87 1.52 7.04
CA GLY A 207 -16.52 1.17 5.77
C GLY A 207 -15.66 0.32 4.85
N LEU A 208 -14.36 0.61 4.76
CA LEU A 208 -13.39 -0.20 4.01
C LEU A 208 -13.24 -1.61 4.61
N LEU A 209 -13.18 -1.72 5.95
CA LEU A 209 -13.10 -3.00 6.64
C LEU A 209 -14.34 -3.87 6.42
N ASP A 210 -15.53 -3.30 6.52
CA ASP A 210 -16.78 -4.01 6.25
C ASP A 210 -16.85 -4.45 4.78
N GLY A 211 -16.38 -3.60 3.87
CA GLY A 211 -16.23 -3.96 2.46
C GLY A 211 -15.32 -5.18 2.25
N LEU A 212 -14.14 -5.19 2.87
CA LEU A 212 -13.21 -6.33 2.77
C LEU A 212 -13.80 -7.60 3.39
N ARG A 213 -14.46 -7.49 4.55
CA ARG A 213 -15.07 -8.63 5.26
C ARG A 213 -16.24 -9.26 4.50
N ALA A 214 -16.96 -8.46 3.71
CA ALA A 214 -17.99 -8.98 2.82
C ALA A 214 -17.42 -9.70 1.58
N ALA A 215 -16.19 -9.39 1.18
CA ALA A 215 -15.56 -9.95 -0.02
C ALA A 215 -14.59 -11.11 0.24
N PHE A 216 -13.99 -11.19 1.43
CA PHE A 216 -12.94 -12.17 1.77
C PHE A 216 -13.25 -12.91 3.06
N ALA A 217 -12.95 -14.21 3.11
CA ALA A 217 -13.21 -15.03 4.30
C ALA A 217 -12.33 -14.64 5.50
N MET A 218 -11.11 -14.16 5.23
CA MET A 218 -10.14 -13.74 6.23
C MET A 218 -9.75 -12.28 6.01
N VAL A 219 -9.89 -11.45 7.05
CA VAL A 219 -9.40 -10.06 7.07
C VAL A 219 -8.68 -9.81 8.40
N ARG A 220 -7.42 -9.38 8.32
CA ARG A 220 -6.56 -9.06 9.46
C ARG A 220 -6.04 -7.64 9.33
N THR A 221 -6.33 -6.80 10.31
CA THR A 221 -5.87 -5.41 10.33
C THR A 221 -4.45 -5.31 10.85
N MET A 222 -3.66 -4.45 10.23
CA MET A 222 -2.33 -4.06 10.70
C MET A 222 -2.28 -2.56 10.97
N SER A 223 -1.31 -2.12 11.76
CA SER A 223 -1.05 -0.70 11.92
C SER A 223 0.41 -0.38 12.15
N ALA A 224 0.84 0.76 11.62
CA ALA A 224 2.15 1.34 11.84
C ALA A 224 2.02 2.87 11.94
N PHE A 225 2.90 3.52 12.72
CA PHE A 225 2.97 4.97 12.72
C PHE A 225 3.75 5.44 11.49
N ILE A 226 3.14 6.30 10.67
CA ILE A 226 3.77 6.84 9.45
C ILE A 226 4.09 8.32 9.70
N PRO A 227 5.38 8.69 9.86
CA PRO A 227 5.80 10.06 10.12
C PRO A 227 5.21 11.10 9.16
N LEU A 228 5.22 10.84 7.85
CA LEU A 228 4.68 11.71 6.82
C LEU A 228 3.19 12.03 7.03
N TYR A 229 2.44 11.06 7.55
CA TYR A 229 1.01 11.22 7.82
C TYR A 229 0.72 11.77 9.22
N GLY A 230 1.74 11.87 10.09
CA GLY A 230 1.61 12.35 11.47
C GLY A 230 0.65 11.51 12.31
N SER A 231 0.43 10.23 11.96
CA SER A 231 -0.61 9.41 12.59
C SER A 231 -0.29 7.92 12.54
N LEU A 232 -0.98 7.17 13.40
CA LEU A 232 -1.14 5.73 13.19
C LEU A 232 -1.89 5.53 11.88
N TRP A 233 -1.36 4.68 11.01
CA TRP A 233 -1.98 4.32 9.74
C TRP A 233 -2.40 2.86 9.79
N MET A 234 -3.66 2.59 9.48
CA MET A 234 -4.16 1.23 9.41
C MET A 234 -4.08 0.69 7.98
N MET A 235 -3.80 -0.60 7.92
CA MET A 235 -3.77 -1.44 6.72
C MET A 235 -4.55 -2.72 7.03
N ALA A 236 -4.82 -3.54 6.02
CA ALA A 236 -5.33 -4.88 6.19
C ALA A 236 -4.72 -5.84 5.18
N ILE A 237 -4.64 -7.10 5.60
CA ILE A 237 -4.46 -8.24 4.71
C ILE A 237 -5.80 -8.96 4.62
N ALA A 238 -6.25 -9.23 3.41
CA ALA A 238 -7.44 -10.00 3.12
C ALA A 238 -7.10 -11.22 2.25
N SER A 239 -7.71 -12.35 2.54
CA SER A 239 -7.52 -13.61 1.79
C SER A 239 -8.71 -14.53 2.03
N ASP A 240 -8.92 -15.52 1.18
CA ASP A 240 -9.88 -16.59 1.47
C ASP A 240 -9.25 -17.77 2.23
N THR A 241 -7.91 -17.88 2.22
CA THR A 241 -7.21 -19.08 2.73
C THR A 241 -6.02 -18.78 3.64
N LEU A 242 -5.48 -17.56 3.58
CA LEU A 242 -4.27 -17.20 4.33
C LEU A 242 -4.62 -16.40 5.58
N ASP A 243 -4.06 -16.80 6.73
CA ASP A 243 -4.09 -16.02 7.96
C ASP A 243 -2.67 -15.58 8.34
N PRO A 244 -2.33 -14.28 8.22
CA PRO A 244 -1.01 -13.80 8.61
C PRO A 244 -0.74 -13.97 10.11
N THR A 245 -1.78 -13.94 10.95
CA THR A 245 -1.64 -14.06 12.41
C THR A 245 -1.36 -15.49 12.89
N ALA A 246 -1.40 -16.46 11.98
CA ALA A 246 -1.05 -17.85 12.27
C ALA A 246 0.47 -18.11 12.24
N LEU A 247 1.29 -17.13 11.84
CA LEU A 247 2.75 -17.25 11.80
C LEU A 247 3.38 -16.54 13.00
N ASP A 248 4.18 -17.27 13.77
CA ASP A 248 5.03 -16.70 14.81
C ASP A 248 6.39 -16.23 14.25
N ALA A 249 7.19 -15.61 15.11
CA ALA A 249 8.49 -15.06 14.75
C ALA A 249 9.47 -16.14 14.25
N ASP A 250 9.43 -17.35 14.82
CA ASP A 250 10.32 -18.46 14.44
C ASP A 250 9.96 -19.00 13.05
N ALA A 251 8.67 -19.21 12.78
CA ALA A 251 8.17 -19.60 11.47
C ALA A 251 8.53 -18.56 10.39
N LEU A 252 8.43 -17.28 10.72
CA LEU A 252 8.83 -16.19 9.83
C LEU A 252 10.34 -16.17 9.60
N ALA A 253 11.15 -16.30 10.65
CA ALA A 253 12.61 -16.38 10.54
C ALA A 253 13.04 -17.56 9.66
N ALA A 254 12.41 -18.72 9.81
CA ALA A 254 12.61 -19.87 8.95
C ALA A 254 12.25 -19.57 7.48
N ARG A 255 11.17 -18.82 7.22
CA ARG A 255 10.80 -18.38 5.85
C ARG A 255 11.82 -17.39 5.27
N PHE A 256 12.33 -16.45 6.06
CA PHE A 256 13.42 -15.56 5.63
C PHE A 256 14.63 -16.37 5.16
N ALA A 257 15.08 -17.31 5.99
CA ALA A 257 16.22 -18.18 5.68
C ALA A 257 15.96 -19.06 4.45
N ALA A 258 14.81 -19.75 4.40
CA ALA A 258 14.46 -20.66 3.32
C ALA A 258 14.34 -19.94 1.96
N ARG A 259 13.86 -18.69 1.97
CA ARG A 259 13.68 -17.88 0.76
C ARG A 259 14.87 -16.98 0.45
N ARG A 260 15.93 -17.02 1.27
CA ARG A 260 17.11 -16.16 1.16
C ARG A 260 16.74 -14.68 1.12
N LEU A 261 15.75 -14.28 1.92
CA LEU A 261 15.39 -12.88 2.08
C LEU A 261 16.37 -12.23 3.05
N GLU A 262 17.04 -11.16 2.63
CA GLU A 262 18.06 -10.50 3.44
C GLU A 262 17.42 -9.55 4.45
N LEU A 263 17.40 -9.93 5.73
CA LEU A 263 16.85 -9.07 6.79
C LEU A 263 17.52 -7.69 6.85
N ALA A 264 18.83 -7.63 6.60
CA ALA A 264 19.60 -6.37 6.56
C ALA A 264 19.19 -5.42 5.43
N SER A 265 18.43 -5.90 4.43
CA SER A 265 17.85 -5.05 3.39
C SER A 265 16.56 -4.35 3.82
N LEU A 266 15.99 -4.73 4.98
CA LEU A 266 14.78 -4.15 5.55
C LEU A 266 15.15 -3.18 6.67
N ARG A 267 14.32 -2.15 6.85
CA ARG A 267 14.55 -1.06 7.82
C ARG A 267 13.48 -0.98 8.89
N GLN A 268 12.30 -1.54 8.64
CA GLN A 268 11.17 -1.56 9.56
C GLN A 268 10.76 -2.99 9.90
N TYR A 269 10.53 -3.83 8.89
CA TYR A 269 9.92 -5.13 9.08
C TYR A 269 10.94 -6.21 9.45
N GLU A 270 10.64 -6.94 10.52
CA GLU A 270 11.38 -8.11 10.95
C GLU A 270 10.40 -9.15 11.55
N PRO A 271 10.79 -10.44 11.63
CA PRO A 271 9.94 -11.48 12.21
C PRO A 271 9.37 -11.13 13.60
N ALA A 272 10.16 -10.51 14.47
CA ALA A 272 9.75 -10.13 15.82
C ALA A 272 8.67 -9.02 15.85
N LEU A 273 8.67 -8.13 14.84
CA LEU A 273 7.69 -7.05 14.73
C LEU A 273 6.32 -7.56 14.26
N HIS A 274 6.27 -8.68 13.53
CA HIS A 274 5.08 -9.13 12.81
C HIS A 274 3.82 -9.18 13.68
N ALA A 275 3.85 -9.90 14.81
CA ALA A 275 2.70 -9.99 15.71
C ALA A 275 2.27 -8.62 16.27
N GLY A 276 3.23 -7.72 16.48
CA GLY A 276 2.97 -6.35 16.91
C GLY A 276 2.17 -5.53 15.89
N LEU A 277 2.42 -5.73 14.59
CA LEU A 277 1.66 -5.03 13.53
C LEU A 277 0.16 -5.36 13.58
N PHE A 278 -0.20 -6.60 13.90
CA PHE A 278 -1.59 -7.06 14.00
C PHE A 278 -2.25 -6.78 15.35
N SER A 279 -1.51 -6.18 16.29
CA SER A 279 -2.03 -5.82 17.60
C SER A 279 -2.57 -4.39 17.60
N ALA A 280 -3.88 -4.25 17.43
CA ALA A 280 -4.55 -2.97 17.64
C ALA A 280 -4.60 -2.64 19.15
N SER A 281 -4.41 -1.38 19.52
CA SER A 281 -4.67 -0.95 20.90
C SER A 281 -6.18 -0.99 21.21
N ARG A 282 -6.54 -1.06 22.49
CA ARG A 282 -7.95 -0.97 22.90
C ARG A 282 -8.60 0.34 22.42
N SER A 283 -7.88 1.46 22.49
CA SER A 283 -8.40 2.76 22.05
C SER A 283 -8.70 2.82 20.56
N VAL A 284 -7.89 2.17 19.71
CA VAL A 284 -8.18 2.05 18.27
C VAL A 284 -9.42 1.18 18.04
N ARG A 285 -9.52 0.03 18.72
CA ARG A 285 -10.70 -0.84 18.59
C ARG A 285 -11.99 -0.14 19.04
N ASP A 286 -11.96 0.56 20.17
CA ASP A 286 -13.10 1.30 20.72
C ASP A 286 -13.50 2.49 19.82
N LYS A 287 -12.54 3.08 19.09
CA LYS A 287 -12.82 4.14 18.11
C LYS A 287 -13.53 3.58 16.88
N LEU A 288 -13.07 2.44 16.36
CA LEU A 288 -13.64 1.82 15.16
C LEU A 288 -15.01 1.17 15.42
N SER A 289 -15.22 0.58 16.60
CA SER A 289 -16.48 -0.09 16.96
C SER A 289 -17.69 0.85 16.92
N GLN A 290 -17.48 2.16 16.99
CA GLN A 290 -18.53 3.18 16.85
C GLN A 290 -19.11 3.23 15.43
N PHE A 291 -18.39 2.72 14.42
CA PHE A 291 -18.74 2.84 13.01
C PHE A 291 -18.84 1.50 12.27
N LEU A 292 -18.26 0.42 12.82
CA LEU A 292 -18.36 -0.91 12.25
C LEU A 292 -19.81 -1.41 12.32
N THR A 293 -20.26 -2.07 11.27
CA THR A 293 -21.52 -2.82 11.33
C THR A 293 -21.44 -3.92 12.38
N SER A 294 -22.48 -4.06 13.20
CA SER A 294 -22.56 -5.16 14.16
C SER A 294 -22.49 -6.49 13.40
N SER A 295 -21.53 -7.34 13.75
CA SER A 295 -21.52 -8.72 13.28
C SER A 295 -22.81 -9.40 13.75
N ASN A 296 -23.70 -9.76 12.82
CA ASN A 296 -24.78 -10.72 13.10
C ASN A 296 -24.21 -12.12 13.30
#